data_AF-A0A3B9J8F9-F1
#
_entry.id   AF-A0A3B9J8F9-F1
#
_cell.length_a   1.000
_cell.length_b   1.000
_cell.length_c   1.000
_cell.angle_alpha   90.00
_cell.angle_beta   90.00
_cell.angle_gamma   90.00
#
_symmetry.space_group_name_H-M   'P 1'
#
loop_
_entity.id
_entity.type
_entity.pdbx_description
1 polymer ?
#
loop_
_entity_poly.entity_id
_entity_poly.type
_entity_poly.pdbx_seq_one_letter_code
_entity_poly.pdbx_strand_id
1 'polypeptide(L)'
;LGLLLIEQPLFEDDIWDHASLQKLLKTPVCLDESIVSPRHARYALEMQACRVINIKPARCGGLGQGIEIHEMCQASGIPVWCGGMLETNIGRASNLALASLPNFSLPGDISASARYYHEDVTEETFTLNADSTITVPDKPGLGVTVIRAQVEKFEQARVVLQA
;
A
#
# COMPACT_ATOMS: atom_id res chain seq x y z
N LEU A 1 -8.50 13.98 20.61
CA LEU A 1 -8.04 14.07 19.20
C LEU A 1 -8.89 13.22 18.26
N GLY A 2 -9.35 12.03 18.66
CA GLY A 2 -10.26 11.24 17.80
C GLY A 2 -9.58 10.80 16.49
N LEU A 3 -8.27 10.51 16.56
CA LEU A 3 -7.49 10.10 15.40
C LEU A 3 -7.99 8.76 14.89
N LEU A 4 -8.00 8.59 13.57
CA LEU A 4 -8.35 7.34 12.91
C LEU A 4 -7.42 6.21 13.36
N LEU A 5 -6.12 6.50 13.42
CA LEU A 5 -5.06 5.58 13.83
C LEU A 5 -3.78 6.35 14.21
N ILE A 6 -2.84 5.66 14.84
CA ILE A 6 -1.42 6.04 14.96
C ILE A 6 -0.62 4.95 14.26
N GLU A 7 0.15 5.33 13.24
CA GLU A 7 0.92 4.41 12.42
C GLU A 7 2.34 4.23 12.97
N GLN A 8 2.76 2.97 13.07
CA GLN A 8 4.10 2.52 13.44
C GLN A 8 4.76 3.36 14.57
N PRO A 9 4.16 3.44 15.77
CA PRO A 9 4.70 4.27 16.84
C PRO A 9 6.03 3.76 17.43
N LEU A 10 6.38 2.48 17.23
CA LEU A 10 7.62 1.86 17.72
C LEU A 10 8.45 1.26 16.56
N PHE A 11 9.60 0.69 16.89
CA PHE A 11 10.55 0.15 15.91
C PHE A 11 9.95 -1.04 15.12
N GLU A 12 10.53 -1.32 13.94
CA GLU A 12 9.89 -2.19 12.94
C GLU A 12 9.74 -3.65 13.39
N ASP A 13 10.66 -4.20 14.19
CA ASP A 13 10.58 -5.58 14.67
C ASP A 13 9.86 -5.75 16.02
N ASP A 14 9.38 -4.65 16.62
CA ASP A 14 8.74 -4.61 17.94
C ASP A 14 7.23 -4.89 17.92
N ILE A 15 6.77 -5.95 17.24
CA ILE A 15 5.33 -6.32 17.22
C ILE A 15 4.80 -6.59 18.65
N TRP A 16 5.65 -7.13 19.53
CA TRP A 16 5.31 -7.38 20.93
C TRP A 16 4.99 -6.11 21.70
N ASP A 17 5.83 -5.09 21.60
CA ASP A 17 5.61 -3.85 22.33
C ASP A 17 4.47 -3.02 21.74
N HIS A 18 4.18 -3.16 20.44
CA HIS A 18 2.95 -2.63 19.86
C HIS A 18 1.70 -3.26 20.51
N ALA A 19 1.70 -4.57 20.80
CA ALA A 19 0.60 -5.21 21.52
C ALA A 19 0.45 -4.72 22.96
N SER A 20 1.56 -4.44 23.64
CA SER A 20 1.54 -3.81 24.96
C SER A 20 0.98 -2.38 24.88
N LEU A 21 1.43 -1.59 23.91
CA LEU A 21 1.00 -0.21 23.68
C LEU A 21 -0.47 -0.11 23.28
N GLN A 22 -0.96 -0.97 22.38
CA GLN A 22 -2.35 -0.95 21.91
C GLN A 22 -3.35 -1.11 23.06
N LYS A 23 -2.99 -1.83 24.14
CA LYS A 23 -3.83 -2.00 25.34
C LYS A 23 -3.97 -0.70 26.15
N LEU A 24 -3.00 0.19 26.06
CA LEU A 24 -2.97 1.48 26.75
C LEU A 24 -3.66 2.59 25.94
N LEU A 25 -3.87 2.37 24.65
CA LEU A 25 -4.41 3.36 23.73
C LEU A 25 -5.89 3.12 23.39
N LYS A 26 -6.64 4.23 23.35
CA LYS A 26 -7.95 4.25 22.68
C LYS A 26 -7.77 4.34 21.16
N THR A 27 -6.80 5.13 20.70
CA THR A 27 -6.45 5.25 19.29
C THR A 27 -5.98 3.90 18.74
N PRO A 28 -6.49 3.45 17.58
CA PRO A 28 -5.99 2.28 16.87
C PRO A 28 -4.49 2.41 16.51
N VAL A 29 -3.69 1.41 16.84
CA VAL A 29 -2.34 1.24 16.29
C VAL A 29 -2.49 0.65 14.88
N CYS A 30 -1.79 1.25 13.93
CA CYS A 30 -1.62 0.76 12.56
C CYS A 30 -0.18 0.28 12.39
N LEU A 31 0.04 -0.89 11.81
CA LEU A 31 1.38 -1.38 11.49
C LEU A 31 1.67 -1.23 10.00
N ASP A 32 2.88 -0.74 9.70
CA ASP A 32 3.45 -0.55 8.37
C ASP A 32 4.76 -1.35 8.29
N GLU A 33 5.87 -0.80 8.78
CA GLU A 33 7.21 -1.38 8.70
C GLU A 33 7.26 -2.80 9.29
N SER A 34 6.51 -3.06 10.35
CA SER A 34 6.45 -4.40 10.97
C SER A 34 5.83 -5.48 10.08
N ILE A 35 5.06 -5.13 9.05
CA ILE A 35 4.32 -6.10 8.24
C ILE A 35 5.05 -6.35 6.93
N VAL A 36 6.13 -7.12 6.96
CA VAL A 36 6.91 -7.45 5.75
C VAL A 36 6.48 -8.74 5.04
N SER A 37 5.53 -9.50 5.61
CA SER A 37 4.95 -10.68 4.98
C SER A 37 3.64 -11.12 5.66
N PRO A 38 2.85 -12.04 5.06
CA PRO A 38 1.66 -12.63 5.69
C PRO A 38 1.95 -13.26 7.05
N ARG A 39 3.16 -13.81 7.23
CA ARG A 39 3.60 -14.35 8.52
C ARG A 39 3.65 -13.27 9.60
N HIS A 40 4.11 -12.06 9.29
CA HIS A 40 4.15 -10.95 10.25
C HIS A 40 2.76 -10.39 10.52
N ALA A 41 1.89 -10.31 9.51
CA ALA A 41 0.48 -10.00 9.70
C ALA A 41 -0.18 -10.99 10.66
N ARG A 42 0.09 -12.30 10.49
CA ARG A 42 -0.38 -13.34 11.41
C ARG A 42 0.04 -13.08 12.86
N TYR A 43 1.32 -12.77 13.09
CA TYR A 43 1.83 -12.44 14.42
C TYR A 43 1.08 -11.25 15.02
N ALA A 44 0.95 -10.16 14.25
CA ALA A 44 0.26 -8.96 14.71
C ALA A 44 -1.22 -9.23 15.07
N LEU A 45 -1.92 -10.03 14.25
CA LEU A 45 -3.32 -10.40 14.49
C LEU A 45 -3.48 -11.30 15.73
N GLU A 46 -2.70 -12.37 15.83
CA GLU A 46 -2.75 -13.32 16.96
C GLU A 46 -2.37 -12.64 18.28
N MET A 47 -1.43 -11.70 18.26
CA MET A 47 -0.98 -10.95 19.43
C MET A 47 -1.87 -9.74 19.76
N GLN A 48 -2.84 -9.41 18.89
CA GLN A 48 -3.65 -8.20 18.97
C GLN A 48 -2.76 -6.92 19.02
N ALA A 49 -1.68 -6.92 18.24
CA ALA A 49 -0.67 -5.87 18.23
C ALA A 49 -1.19 -4.55 17.63
N CYS A 50 -2.20 -4.64 16.77
CA CYS A 50 -2.75 -3.51 16.05
C CYS A 50 -4.25 -3.68 15.83
N ARG A 51 -4.87 -2.60 15.38
CA ARG A 51 -6.29 -2.57 14.98
C ARG A 51 -6.47 -2.16 13.52
N VAL A 52 -5.39 -1.84 12.82
CA VAL A 52 -5.34 -1.51 11.38
C VAL A 52 -4.01 -2.02 10.82
N ILE A 53 -3.97 -2.43 9.55
CA ILE A 53 -2.71 -2.73 8.84
C ILE A 53 -2.61 -1.89 7.56
N ASN A 54 -1.45 -1.26 7.37
CA ASN A 54 -1.04 -0.64 6.11
C ASN A 54 -0.39 -1.71 5.21
N ILE A 55 -1.01 -2.02 4.07
CA ILE A 55 -0.46 -2.96 3.10
C ILE A 55 0.30 -2.19 2.01
N LYS A 56 1.61 -2.43 1.89
CA LYS A 56 2.45 -1.97 0.79
C LYS A 56 3.00 -3.18 0.02
N PRO A 57 2.52 -3.48 -1.20
CA PRO A 57 2.96 -4.66 -1.96
C PRO A 57 4.47 -4.75 -2.13
N ALA A 58 5.13 -3.61 -2.37
CA ALA A 58 6.59 -3.53 -2.50
C ALA A 58 7.33 -4.02 -1.24
N ARG A 59 6.79 -3.72 -0.04
CA ARG A 59 7.34 -4.16 1.25
C ARG A 59 7.02 -5.63 1.54
N CYS A 60 5.83 -6.08 1.16
CA CYS A 60 5.34 -7.43 1.46
C CYS A 60 5.86 -8.52 0.51
N GLY A 61 6.62 -8.16 -0.53
CA GLY A 61 7.10 -9.12 -1.54
C GLY A 61 6.14 -9.38 -2.70
N GLY A 62 5.21 -8.46 -2.97
CA GLY A 62 4.36 -8.43 -4.17
C GLY A 62 2.86 -8.49 -3.90
N LEU A 63 2.07 -8.42 -4.99
CA LEU A 63 0.60 -8.35 -4.92
C LEU A 63 -0.02 -9.61 -4.28
N GLY A 64 0.50 -10.81 -4.59
CA GLY A 64 -0.02 -12.05 -4.00
C GLY A 64 0.08 -12.08 -2.47
N GLN A 65 1.20 -11.60 -1.92
CA GLN A 65 1.38 -11.47 -0.47
C GLN A 65 0.46 -10.37 0.11
N GLY A 66 0.25 -9.28 -0.62
CA GLY A 66 -0.71 -8.24 -0.26
C GLY A 66 -2.15 -8.75 -0.18
N ILE A 67 -2.57 -9.61 -1.11
CA ILE A 67 -3.89 -10.27 -1.11
C ILE A 67 -4.01 -11.20 0.10
N GLU A 68 -3.01 -12.04 0.37
CA GLU A 68 -3.04 -12.95 1.53
C GLU A 68 -3.17 -12.17 2.85
N ILE A 69 -2.42 -11.08 3.03
CA ILE A 69 -2.55 -10.21 4.21
C ILE A 69 -3.96 -9.60 4.28
N HIS A 70 -4.49 -9.12 3.15
CA HIS A 70 -5.85 -8.56 3.08
C HIS A 70 -6.90 -9.58 3.55
N GLU A 71 -6.85 -10.82 3.06
CA GLU A 71 -7.78 -11.89 3.40
C GLU A 71 -7.72 -12.25 4.90
N MET A 72 -6.51 -12.33 5.46
CA MET A 72 -6.31 -12.58 6.90
C MET A 72 -6.92 -11.48 7.77
N CYS A 73 -6.68 -10.22 7.39
CA CYS A 73 -7.26 -9.07 8.08
C CYS A 73 -8.78 -9.05 7.94
N GLN A 74 -9.31 -9.37 6.76
CA GLN A 74 -10.75 -9.42 6.51
C GLN A 74 -11.43 -10.49 7.37
N ALA A 75 -10.85 -11.70 7.44
CA ALA A 75 -11.34 -12.77 8.28
C ALA A 75 -11.30 -12.42 9.79
N SER A 76 -10.36 -11.55 10.18
CA SER A 76 -10.18 -11.10 11.57
C SER A 76 -10.97 -9.83 11.91
N GLY A 77 -11.71 -9.25 10.96
CA GLY A 77 -12.41 -7.98 11.14
C GLY A 77 -11.48 -6.77 11.35
N ILE A 78 -10.24 -6.87 10.91
CA ILE A 78 -9.24 -5.79 10.97
C ILE A 78 -9.23 -5.04 9.64
N PRO A 79 -9.54 -3.73 9.61
CA PRO A 79 -9.50 -2.95 8.38
C PRO A 79 -8.06 -2.79 7.87
N VAL A 80 -7.93 -2.70 6.56
CA VAL A 80 -6.66 -2.41 5.89
C VAL A 80 -6.78 -1.18 4.99
N TRP A 81 -5.64 -0.60 4.66
CA TRP A 81 -5.52 0.43 3.63
C TRP A 81 -4.23 0.22 2.83
N CYS A 82 -4.20 0.76 1.62
CA CYS A 82 -3.05 0.61 0.72
C CYS A 82 -2.10 1.79 0.94
N GLY A 83 -0.90 1.51 1.45
CA GLY A 83 0.15 2.51 1.56
C GLY A 83 0.77 2.84 0.22
N GLY A 84 1.42 4.00 0.15
CA GLY A 84 2.21 4.44 -1.00
C GLY A 84 3.70 4.43 -0.71
N MET A 85 4.50 4.34 -1.77
CA MET A 85 5.96 4.41 -1.75
C MET A 85 6.48 5.40 -2.81
N LEU A 86 5.68 6.43 -3.13
CA LEU A 86 5.97 7.42 -4.18
C LEU A 86 6.11 6.78 -5.57
N GLU A 87 5.25 5.84 -5.90
CA GLU A 87 5.33 5.10 -7.15
C GLU A 87 5.07 6.00 -8.37
N THR A 88 5.75 5.71 -9.48
CA THR A 88 5.28 6.11 -10.81
C THR A 88 3.91 5.51 -11.09
N ASN A 89 3.27 5.88 -12.19
CA ASN A 89 1.96 5.36 -12.55
C ASN A 89 1.94 3.84 -12.78
N ILE A 90 3.09 3.18 -13.02
CA ILE A 90 3.20 1.72 -13.07
C ILE A 90 2.86 1.10 -11.71
N GLY A 91 3.52 1.55 -10.65
CA GLY A 91 3.25 1.05 -9.29
C GLY A 91 1.90 1.54 -8.77
N ARG A 92 1.52 2.79 -9.08
CA ARG A 92 0.23 3.37 -8.69
C ARG A 92 -0.95 2.57 -9.25
N ALA A 93 -0.87 2.14 -10.52
CA ALA A 93 -1.88 1.29 -11.13
C ALA A 93 -2.03 -0.05 -10.39
N SER A 94 -0.90 -0.67 -10.01
CA SER A 94 -0.94 -1.91 -9.22
C SER A 94 -1.53 -1.72 -7.82
N ASN A 95 -1.23 -0.59 -7.17
CA ASN A 95 -1.78 -0.24 -5.86
C ASN A 95 -3.29 0.02 -5.96
N LEU A 96 -3.78 0.70 -7.01
CA LEU A 96 -5.22 0.91 -7.22
C LEU A 96 -5.98 -0.40 -7.41
N ALA A 97 -5.42 -1.32 -8.19
CA ALA A 97 -6.00 -2.65 -8.37
C ALA A 97 -6.07 -3.45 -7.05
N LEU A 98 -5.05 -3.34 -6.19
CA LEU A 98 -5.11 -3.97 -4.87
C LEU A 98 -6.12 -3.28 -3.95
N ALA A 99 -6.10 -1.95 -3.91
CA ALA A 99 -6.95 -1.13 -3.06
C ALA A 99 -8.45 -1.24 -3.41
N SER A 100 -8.81 -1.82 -4.55
CA SER A 100 -10.21 -2.09 -4.91
C SER A 100 -10.80 -3.34 -4.23
N LEU A 101 -10.01 -4.10 -3.47
CA LEU A 101 -10.50 -5.25 -2.72
C LEU A 101 -11.35 -4.82 -1.50
N PRO A 102 -12.36 -5.61 -1.08
CA PRO A 102 -13.44 -5.14 -0.20
C PRO A 102 -13.03 -4.65 1.20
N ASN A 103 -11.99 -5.24 1.80
CA ASN A 103 -11.50 -4.84 3.13
C ASN A 103 -10.55 -3.62 3.13
N PHE A 104 -10.18 -3.07 1.97
CA PHE A 104 -9.55 -1.75 1.88
C PHE A 104 -10.59 -0.68 2.18
N SER A 105 -10.90 -0.54 3.47
CA SER A 105 -12.05 0.20 3.99
C SER A 105 -11.70 1.59 4.53
N LEU A 106 -10.40 1.92 4.55
CA LEU A 106 -9.91 3.27 4.85
C LEU A 106 -9.24 3.85 3.59
N PRO A 107 -9.29 5.17 3.37
CA PRO A 107 -8.59 5.83 2.28
C PRO A 107 -7.09 5.50 2.31
N GLY A 108 -6.53 5.11 1.17
CA GLY A 108 -5.11 4.78 1.05
C GLY A 108 -4.24 5.94 0.59
N ASP A 109 -2.93 5.77 0.67
CA ASP A 109 -1.93 6.73 0.18
C ASP A 109 -1.67 6.58 -1.33
N ILE A 110 -2.77 6.56 -2.09
CA ILE A 110 -2.75 6.56 -3.55
C ILE A 110 -3.30 7.91 -4.00
N SER A 111 -2.39 8.83 -4.33
CA SER A 111 -2.75 10.18 -4.77
C SER A 111 -2.90 10.31 -6.28
N ALA A 112 -3.35 11.47 -6.75
CA ALA A 112 -3.12 11.87 -8.14
C ALA A 112 -1.62 11.90 -8.47
N SER A 113 -1.26 11.63 -9.73
CA SER A 113 0.13 11.62 -10.22
C SER A 113 0.81 12.97 -10.00
N ALA A 114 0.10 14.06 -10.30
CA ALA A 114 0.57 15.43 -10.18
C ALA A 114 0.87 15.88 -8.73
N ARG A 115 0.52 15.08 -7.71
CA ARG A 115 0.94 15.34 -6.32
C ARG A 115 2.45 15.25 -6.17
N TYR A 116 3.09 14.35 -6.91
CA TYR A 116 4.52 14.06 -6.76
C TYR A 116 5.32 14.39 -8.01
N TYR A 117 4.77 14.09 -9.19
CA TYR A 117 5.50 14.15 -10.44
C TYR A 117 4.91 15.21 -11.38
N HIS A 118 5.75 16.16 -11.80
CA HIS A 118 5.41 17.05 -12.91
C HIS A 118 5.25 16.26 -14.22
N GLU A 119 6.04 15.20 -14.38
CA GLU A 119 6.03 14.31 -15.54
C GLU A 119 6.23 12.86 -15.03
N ASP A 120 5.30 11.97 -15.35
CA ASP A 120 5.42 10.52 -15.10
C ASP A 120 6.00 9.81 -16.35
N VAL A 121 6.02 8.48 -16.36
CA VAL A 121 6.57 7.65 -17.46
C VAL A 121 5.48 6.89 -18.25
N THR A 122 4.21 7.24 -18.05
CA THR A 122 3.06 6.58 -18.71
C THR A 122 2.19 7.57 -19.48
N GLU A 123 1.46 7.07 -20.48
CA GLU A 123 0.48 7.86 -21.24
C GLU A 123 -0.72 8.25 -20.38
N GLU A 124 -1.29 7.29 -19.66
CA GLU A 124 -2.37 7.53 -18.70
C GLU A 124 -1.84 8.26 -17.46
N THR A 125 -2.66 9.14 -16.89
CA THR A 125 -2.38 9.85 -15.64
C THR A 125 -3.52 9.62 -14.65
N PHE A 126 -3.20 9.60 -13.37
CA PHE A 126 -4.20 9.44 -12.31
C PHE A 126 -4.56 10.80 -11.73
N THR A 127 -5.85 11.13 -11.78
CA THR A 127 -6.41 12.37 -11.24
C THR A 127 -7.46 12.05 -10.18
N LEU A 128 -7.67 12.98 -9.24
CA LEU A 128 -8.77 12.86 -8.31
C LEU A 128 -10.10 13.17 -9.03
N ASN A 129 -11.07 12.28 -8.84
CA ASN A 129 -12.45 12.49 -9.22
C ASN A 129 -13.11 13.52 -8.28
N ALA A 130 -14.30 14.00 -8.64
CA ALA A 130 -15.04 14.98 -7.83
C ALA A 130 -15.40 14.49 -6.41
N ASP A 131 -15.48 13.17 -6.22
CA ASP A 131 -15.73 12.51 -4.94
C ASP A 131 -14.44 12.16 -4.18
N SER A 132 -13.28 12.67 -4.62
CA SER A 132 -11.95 12.39 -4.08
C SER A 132 -11.50 10.93 -4.20
N THR A 133 -12.10 10.15 -5.11
CA THR A 133 -11.61 8.83 -5.50
C THR A 133 -10.67 8.89 -6.70
N ILE A 134 -10.04 7.77 -7.05
CA ILE A 134 -9.29 7.59 -8.29
C ILE A 134 -9.86 6.38 -9.01
N THR A 135 -10.09 6.51 -10.31
CA THR A 135 -10.62 5.44 -11.15
C THR A 135 -9.59 4.32 -11.30
N VAL A 136 -10.02 3.09 -10.98
CA VAL A 136 -9.21 1.88 -11.20
C VAL A 136 -9.11 1.60 -12.70
N PRO A 137 -7.92 1.36 -13.27
CA PRO A 137 -7.79 0.98 -14.68
C PRO A 137 -8.54 -0.32 -15.01
N ASP A 138 -9.20 -0.35 -16.17
CA ASP A 138 -10.03 -1.48 -16.63
C ASP A 138 -9.44 -2.21 -17.87
N LYS A 139 -8.36 -1.68 -18.44
CA LYS A 139 -7.61 -2.31 -19.54
C LYS A 139 -6.76 -3.50 -19.04
N PRO A 140 -6.41 -4.46 -19.91
CA PRO A 140 -5.58 -5.62 -19.53
C PRO A 140 -4.26 -5.25 -18.85
N GLY A 141 -3.81 -6.10 -17.92
CA GLY A 141 -2.58 -5.88 -17.16
C GLY A 141 -2.73 -4.76 -16.13
N LEU A 142 -1.77 -3.83 -16.09
CA LEU A 142 -1.86 -2.65 -15.23
C LEU A 142 -2.79 -1.56 -15.79
N GLY A 143 -3.25 -1.71 -17.04
CA GLY A 143 -4.08 -0.72 -17.72
C GLY A 143 -3.43 0.63 -17.98
N VAL A 144 -2.09 0.70 -17.93
CA VAL A 144 -1.28 1.87 -18.28
C VAL A 144 -0.25 1.52 -19.34
N THR A 145 0.08 2.49 -20.18
CA THR A 145 1.03 2.36 -21.30
C THR A 145 2.31 3.12 -21.00
N VAL A 146 3.45 2.44 -21.02
CA VAL A 146 4.76 3.07 -20.71
C VAL A 146 5.29 3.84 -21.92
N ILE A 147 5.59 5.12 -21.72
CA ILE A 147 6.24 5.98 -22.72
C ILE A 147 7.74 5.73 -22.64
N ARG A 148 8.27 4.91 -23.55
CA ARG A 148 9.69 4.54 -23.56
C ARG A 148 10.64 5.74 -23.61
N ALA A 149 10.30 6.78 -24.38
CA ALA A 149 11.12 7.99 -24.45
C ALA A 149 11.21 8.74 -23.10
N GLN A 150 10.17 8.70 -22.27
CA GLN A 150 10.21 9.27 -20.92
C GLN A 150 11.03 8.40 -19.97
N VAL A 151 10.92 7.07 -20.08
CA VAL A 151 11.79 6.17 -19.32
C VAL A 151 13.24 6.47 -19.66
N GLU A 152 13.61 6.51 -20.94
CA GLU A 152 14.98 6.81 -21.41
C GLU A 152 15.46 8.20 -20.96
N LYS A 153 14.56 9.18 -20.86
CA LYS A 153 14.88 10.52 -20.35
C LYS A 153 15.31 10.53 -18.88
N PHE A 154 14.69 9.70 -18.04
CA PHE A 154 14.97 9.64 -16.59
C PHE A 154 15.90 8.49 -16.19
N GLU A 155 16.15 7.53 -17.10
CA GLU A 155 17.00 6.36 -16.90
C GLU A 155 18.44 6.77 -16.52
N GLN A 156 18.95 6.17 -15.45
CA GLN A 156 20.34 6.38 -15.00
C GLN A 156 21.26 5.21 -15.40
N ALA A 157 20.71 4.01 -15.56
CA ALA A 157 21.45 2.81 -15.94
C ALA A 157 20.50 1.75 -16.53
N ARG A 158 21.04 0.91 -17.43
CA ARG A 158 20.31 -0.20 -18.06
C ARG A 158 21.17 -1.45 -18.13
N VAL A 159 20.60 -2.58 -17.73
CA VAL A 159 21.21 -3.92 -17.85
C VAL A 159 20.19 -4.87 -18.50
N VAL A 160 20.65 -5.69 -19.44
CA VAL A 160 19.83 -6.73 -20.08
C VAL A 160 20.37 -8.10 -19.64
N LEU A 161 19.54 -8.86 -18.94
CA LEU A 161 19.86 -10.23 -18.55
C LEU A 161 19.44 -11.17 -19.69
N GLN A 162 20.35 -12.02 -20.13
CA GLN A 162 20.06 -13.11 -21.08
C GLN A 162 20.06 -14.43 -20.31
N ALA A 163 19.08 -15.27 -20.60
CA ALA A 163 18.94 -16.61 -20.01
C ALA A 163 19.86 -17.62 -20.70
#